data_AF-A0A4P8RBZ1-F1
#
_entry.id   AF-A0A4P8RBZ1-F1
#
_cell.length_a   1.000
_cell.length_b   1.000
_cell.length_c   1.000
_cell.angle_alpha   90.00
_cell.angle_beta   90.00
_cell.angle_gamma   90.00
#
_symmetry.space_group_name_H-M   'P 1'
#
loop_
_entity.id
_entity.type
_entity.pdbx_description
1 polymer ?
#
loop_
_entity_poly.entity_id
_entity_poly.type
_entity_poly.pdbx_seq_one_letter_code
_entity_poly.pdbx_strand_id
1 'polypeptide(L)' 'MRWEFYIGPDHKVAEVLLRVDTHMTPYIKTVPLHASQTIVEENANGTTICLRIIINPELEMAVLSYGEHVEVLEQILWT' A
#
# COMPACT_ATOMS: atom_id res chain seq x y z
N MET A 1 -27.83 0.07 3.19
CA MET A 1 -27.38 -0.69 4.37
C MET A 1 -25.88 -0.87 4.22
N ARG A 2 -25.11 0.10 4.70
CA ARG A 2 -23.66 0.18 4.50
C ARG A 2 -23.02 -0.42 5.75
N TRP A 3 -22.52 -1.64 5.63
CA TRP A 3 -21.72 -2.30 6.64
C TRP A 3 -20.31 -1.71 6.57
N GLU A 4 -20.11 -0.55 7.17
CA GLU A 4 -18.75 -0.05 7.43
C GLU A 4 -18.13 -1.00 8.45
N PHE A 5 -17.33 -1.93 7.91
CA PHE A 5 -16.29 -2.72 8.54
C PHE A 5 -16.28 -2.66 10.06
N TYR A 6 -16.70 -3.76 10.68
CA TYR A 6 -16.39 -4.02 12.08
C TYR A 6 -14.86 -4.08 12.22
N ILE A 7 -14.21 -2.95 12.54
CA ILE A 7 -12.81 -2.93 12.93
C ILE A 7 -12.79 -3.46 14.35
N GLY A 8 -12.80 -4.79 14.47
CA GLY A 8 -12.60 -5.47 15.74
C GLY A 8 -11.25 -5.08 16.35
N PRO A 9 -11.09 -5.19 17.68
CA PRO A 9 -9.90 -4.77 18.42
C PRO A 9 -8.58 -5.43 17.98
N ASP A 10 -8.64 -6.50 17.18
CA ASP A 10 -7.50 -7.25 16.67
C ASP A 10 -6.88 -6.72 15.37
N HIS A 11 -7.48 -5.71 14.71
CA HIS A 11 -6.91 -5.15 13.49
C HIS A 11 -5.83 -4.11 13.81
N LYS A 12 -4.59 -4.59 13.89
CA LYS A 12 -3.41 -3.74 14.11
C LYS A 12 -3.07 -2.95 12.85
N VAL A 13 -2.72 -1.68 13.06
CA VAL A 13 -2.15 -0.86 11.99
C VAL A 13 -0.77 -1.41 11.64
N ALA A 14 -0.49 -1.49 10.34
CA ALA A 14 0.79 -1.87 9.80
C ALA A 14 1.42 -0.70 9.02
N GLU A 15 2.74 -0.69 8.97
CA GLU A 15 3.49 -0.03 7.89
C GLU A 15 3.78 -1.04 6.80
N VAL A 16 3.42 -0.71 5.57
CA VAL A 16 3.61 -1.56 4.40
C VAL A 16 4.47 -0.81 3.38
N LEU A 17 5.65 -1.36 3.08
CA LEU A 17 6.52 -0.83 2.03
C LEU A 17 6.22 -1.55 0.71
N LEU A 18 5.95 -0.76 -0.33
CA LEU A 18 5.70 -1.26 -1.68
C LEU A 18 6.72 -0.65 -2.64
N ARG A 19 7.36 -1.49 -3.46
CA ARG A 19 8.14 -1.04 -4.62
C ARG A 19 7.22 -0.97 -5.83
N VAL A 20 7.19 0.18 -6.47
CA VAL A 20 6.48 0.42 -7.72
C VAL A 20 7.52 0.64 -8.81
N ASP A 21 7.39 -0.06 -9.93
CA ASP A 21 8.33 0.12 -11.03
C ASP A 21 8.23 1.52 -11.68
N THR A 22 9.15 1.80 -12.60
CA THR A 22 9.20 3.08 -13.30
C THR A 22 8.01 3.32 -14.22
N HIS A 23 7.35 2.26 -14.71
CA HIS A 23 6.20 2.36 -15.61
C HIS A 23 4.96 2.85 -14.86
N MET A 24 4.71 2.35 -13.65
CA MET A 24 3.55 2.73 -12.82
C MET A 24 3.83 3.88 -11.85
N THR A 25 5.08 4.30 -11.68
CA THR A 25 5.45 5.46 -10.85
C THR A 25 4.62 6.73 -11.13
N PRO A 26 4.40 7.18 -12.38
CA PRO A 26 3.58 8.38 -12.63
C PRO A 26 2.13 8.21 -12.18
N TYR A 27 1.59 7.00 -12.30
CA TYR A 27 0.22 6.69 -11.91
C TYR A 27 0.06 6.67 -10.40
N ILE A 28 0.89 5.91 -9.68
CA ILE A 28 0.78 5.77 -8.22
C ILE A 28 0.97 7.11 -7.48
N LYS A 29 1.71 8.05 -8.08
CA LYS A 29 1.92 9.40 -7.53
C LYS A 29 0.71 10.32 -7.71
N THR A 30 -0.11 10.10 -8.74
CA THR A 30 -1.29 10.92 -9.04
C THR A 30 -2.57 10.33 -8.48
N VAL A 31 -2.63 9.00 -8.36
CA VAL A 31 -3.73 8.25 -7.77
C VAL A 31 -3.16 7.40 -6.62
N PRO A 32 -3.10 7.96 -5.38
CA PRO A 32 -2.55 7.26 -4.24
C PRO A 32 -3.35 5.99 -3.93
N LEU A 33 -2.66 4.89 -3.59
CA LEU A 33 -3.31 3.63 -3.20
C LEU A 33 -4.12 3.78 -1.91
N HIS A 34 -3.65 4.65 -1.02
CA HIS A 34 -4.28 4.95 0.25
C HIS A 34 -3.90 6.36 0.71
N ALA A 35 -4.74 6.98 1.55
CA ALA A 35 -4.54 8.35 2.01
C ALA A 35 -3.24 8.55 2.82
N SER A 36 -2.71 7.50 3.43
CA SER A 36 -1.44 7.54 4.17
C SER A 36 -0.20 7.29 3.30
N GLN A 37 -0.37 7.19 1.97
CA GLN A 37 0.76 6.96 1.07
C GLN A 37 1.80 8.07 1.17
N THR A 38 3.04 7.66 1.40
CA THR A 38 4.23 8.52 1.40
C THR A 38 5.28 7.94 0.47
N ILE A 39 6.06 8.80 -0.19
CA ILE A 39 7.21 8.38 -1.01
C ILE A 39 8.43 8.31 -0.08
N VAL A 40 9.03 7.12 0.01
CA VAL A 40 10.22 6.87 0.85
C VAL A 40 11.50 7.02 0.04
N GLU A 41 11.48 6.55 -1.20
CA GLU A 41 12.62 6.61 -2.11
C GLU A 41 12.15 6.66 -3.57
N GLU A 42 12.89 7.38 -4.42
CA GLU A 42 12.71 7.35 -5.87
C GLU A 42 14.08 7.23 -6.54
N ASN A 43 14.26 6.23 -7.39
CA ASN A 43 15.52 5.93 -8.06
C ASN A 43 15.30 5.33 -9.46
N ALA A 44 16.37 4.92 -10.14
CA ALA A 44 16.29 4.38 -11.51
C ALA A 44 15.46 3.10 -11.65
N ASN A 45 15.20 2.39 -10.54
CA ASN A 45 14.40 1.16 -10.49
C ASN A 45 12.92 1.43 -10.16
N GLY A 46 12.53 2.67 -9.88
CA GLY A 46 11.14 3.05 -9.59
C GLY A 46 11.00 3.83 -8.28
N THR A 47 9.85 3.68 -7.65
CA THR A 47 9.46 4.42 -6.45
C THR A 47 9.08 3.46 -5.33
N THR A 48 9.69 3.63 -4.16
CA THR A 48 9.25 2.95 -2.94
C THR A 48 8.27 3.84 -2.19
N ILE A 49 7.07 3.33 -1.94
CA ILE A 49 6.05 4.00 -1.13
C ILE A 49 5.83 3.27 0.20
N CYS A 50 5.41 4.01 1.23
CA CYS A 50 4.98 3.46 2.50
C CYS A 50 3.51 3.80 2.76
N LEU A 51 2.77 2.80 3.24
CA LEU A 51 1.38 2.94 3.68
C LEU A 51 1.29 2.64 5.17
N ARG A 52 0.63 3.52 5.93
CA ARG A 52 0.17 3.23 7.29
C ARG A 52 -1.30 2.83 7.25
N ILE A 53 -1.60 1.54 7.31
CA ILE A 53 -2.93 1.00 7.03
C ILE A 53 -3.18 -0.32 7.77
N ILE A 54 -4.44 -0.67 8.01
CA ILE A 54 -4.84 -2.01 8.44
C ILE A 54 -4.81 -2.93 7.21
N ILE A 55 -4.10 -4.06 7.31
CA ILE A 55 -4.08 -5.06 6.24
C ILE A 55 -5.45 -5.74 6.18
N ASN A 56 -6.09 -5.66 5.02
CA ASN A 56 -7.40 -6.25 4.77
C ASN A 56 -7.49 -6.77 3.32
N PRO A 57 -8.54 -7.53 2.96
CA PRO A 57 -8.70 -8.06 1.61
C PRO A 57 -8.78 -6.99 0.52
N GLU A 58 -9.27 -5.78 0.83
CA GLU A 58 -9.29 -4.67 -0.15
C GLU A 58 -7.89 -4.19 -0.50
N LEU A 59 -7.00 -4.04 0.49
CA LEU A 59 -5.60 -3.71 0.26
C LEU A 59 -4.92 -4.82 -0.56
N GLU A 60 -5.15 -6.08 -0.20
CA GLU A 60 -4.59 -7.23 -0.94
C GLU A 60 -5.03 -7.21 -2.41
N MET A 61 -6.32 -7.05 -2.67
CA MET A 61 -6.86 -6.95 -4.04
C MET A 61 -6.32 -5.73 -4.78
N ALA A 62 -6.21 -4.59 -4.10
CA ALA A 62 -5.68 -3.37 -4.69
C ALA A 62 -4.21 -3.56 -5.11
N VAL A 63 -3.37 -4.11 -4.24
CA VAL A 63 -1.97 -4.43 -4.56
C VAL A 63 -1.88 -5.44 -5.71
N LEU A 64 -2.65 -6.53 -5.66
CA LEU A 64 -2.67 -7.56 -6.71
C LEU A 64 -3.13 -7.02 -8.08
N SER A 65 -3.98 -6.00 -8.10
CA SER A 65 -4.47 -5.41 -9.35
C SER A 65 -3.38 -4.73 -10.21
N TYR A 66 -2.24 -4.38 -9.60
CA TYR A 66 -1.08 -3.83 -10.29
C TYR A 66 -0.17 -4.90 -10.92
N GLY A 67 -0.41 -6.18 -10.66
CA GLY A 67 0.35 -7.28 -11.23
C GLY A 67 1.84 -7.18 -10.91
N GLU A 68 2.69 -7.32 -11.93
CA GLU A 68 4.15 -7.30 -11.79
C GLU A 68 4.73 -5.92 -11.45
N HIS A 69 3.95 -4.85 -11.57
CA HIS A 69 4.42 -3.47 -11.40
C HIS A 69 4.56 -3.05 -9.94
N VAL A 70 3.98 -3.82 -9.00
CA VAL A 70 4.02 -3.54 -7.56
C VAL A 70 4.47 -4.78 -6.81
N GLU A 71 5.45 -4.60 -5.92
CA GLU A 71 5.97 -5.64 -5.04
C GLU A 71 5.90 -5.20 -3.59
N VAL A 72 5.48 -6.10 -2.70
CA VAL A 72 5.53 -5.88 -1.25
C VAL A 72 6.93 -6.17 -0.76
N LEU A 73 7.61 -5.16 -0.22
CA LEU A 73 8.96 -5.30 0.34
C LEU A 73 8.92 -5.72 1.81
N GLU A 74 8.04 -5.09 2.59
CA GLU A 74 7.98 -5.28 4.04
C GLU A 74 6.58 -4.98 4.59
N GLN A 75 6.21 -5.65 5.67
CA GLN A 75 5.08 -5.31 6.53
C GLN A 75 5.49 -5.32 8.00
N ILE A 76 5.34 -4.20 8.71
CA ILE A 76 5.66 -4.07 10.13
C ILE A 76 4.37 -3.77 10.88
N LEU A 77 4.01 -4.64 11.83
CA LEU A 77 2.88 -4.40 12.73
C LEU A 77 3.29 -3.41 13.82
N TRP A 78 2.46 -2.38 14.03
CA TRP A 78 2.63 -1.47 15.15
C TRP A 78 2.18 -2.14 16.45
N THR A 79 3.02 -2.07 17.48
CA THR A 79 2.79 -2.64 18.82
C THR A 79 2.29 -1.62 19.83
#